data_AF-A0A2A4QPT0-F1
#
_entry.id   AF-A0A2A4QPT0-F1
#
_cell.length_a   1.000
_cell.length_b   1.000
_cell.length_c   1.000
_cell.angle_alpha   90.00
_cell.angle_beta   90.00
_cell.angle_gamma   90.00
#
_symmetry.space_group_name_H-M   'P 1'
#
loop_
_entity.id
_entity.type
_entity.pdbx_description
1 polymer ?
#
loop_
_entity_poly.entity_id
_entity_poly.type
_entity_poly.pdbx_seq_one_letter_code
_entity_poly.pdbx_strand_id
1 'polypeptide(L)'
;MDAALQNGSGTTLVVVNSVCGCAAGMARPGIKLALQNAKVPQNITTVFAGVDTEATERARNYMLPYPPSSPAVALFKDGKLVHMVERHNIEGSNAQIIADNLVGAFDEHC
;
A
#
# COMPACT_ATOMS: atom_id res chain seq x y z
N MET A 1 12.65 0.50 0.17
CA MET A 1 11.69 -0.62 0.11
C MET A 1 12.35 -1.94 0.49
N ASP A 2 13.33 -2.45 -0.27
CA ASP A 2 13.96 -3.76 0.01
C ASP A 2 14.53 -3.87 1.44
N ALA A 3 15.24 -2.84 1.92
CA ALA A 3 15.74 -2.81 3.29
C ALA A 3 14.62 -2.88 4.35
N ALA A 4 13.44 -2.30 4.07
CA ALA A 4 12.28 -2.31 4.97
C ALA A 4 11.49 -3.64 4.92
N LEU A 5 11.65 -4.42 3.85
CA LEU A 5 11.02 -5.74 3.72
C LEU A 5 11.96 -6.88 4.17
N GLN A 6 13.27 -6.75 3.97
CA GLN A 6 14.27 -7.76 4.30
C GLN A 6 14.74 -7.69 5.76
N ASN A 7 14.84 -6.48 6.33
CA ASN A 7 15.29 -6.29 7.72
C ASN A 7 14.16 -5.87 8.68
N GLY A 8 12.96 -5.62 8.16
CA GLY A 8 11.84 -5.14 8.95
C GLY A 8 11.18 -6.29 9.70
N SER A 9 11.50 -6.45 10.98
CA SER A 9 10.56 -7.03 11.93
C SER A 9 9.36 -6.07 12.09
N GLY A 10 8.15 -6.61 12.12
CA GLY A 10 6.92 -5.83 12.23
C GLY A 10 6.26 -5.52 10.89
N THR A 11 5.52 -4.42 10.82
CA THR A 11 4.59 -4.13 9.71
C THR A 11 5.07 -3.00 8.81
N THR A 12 5.06 -3.24 7.50
CA THR A 12 5.50 -2.30 6.47
C THR A 12 4.39 -2.08 5.44
N LEU A 13 3.93 -0.84 5.30
CA LEU A 13 3.00 -0.44 4.25
C LEU A 13 3.75 0.06 3.02
N VAL A 14 3.52 -0.57 1.88
CA VAL A 14 4.09 -0.20 0.58
C VAL A 14 2.99 0.39 -0.29
N VAL A 15 3.16 1.65 -0.69
CA VAL A 15 2.23 2.37 -1.55
C VAL A 15 2.81 2.52 -2.95
N VAL A 16 2.22 1.82 -3.93
CA VAL A 16 2.52 2.01 -5.35
C VAL A 16 1.71 3.20 -5.86
N ASN A 17 2.33 4.37 -5.83
CA ASN A 17 1.73 5.62 -6.24
C ASN A 17 1.74 5.77 -7.78
N SER A 18 0.94 6.70 -8.30
CA SER A 18 0.80 6.95 -9.74
C SER A 18 0.45 8.41 -9.99
N VAL A 19 0.66 8.88 -11.23
CA VAL A 19 0.22 10.21 -11.70
C VAL A 19 -1.27 10.25 -12.07
N CYS A 20 -1.99 9.12 -12.06
CA CYS A 20 -3.41 9.11 -12.42
C CYS A 20 -4.31 9.82 -11.40
N GLY A 21 -5.41 10.42 -11.88
CA GLY A 21 -6.34 11.17 -11.04
C GLY A 21 -6.93 10.37 -9.85
N CYS A 22 -7.08 9.05 -9.99
CA CYS A 22 -7.55 8.17 -8.93
C CYS A 22 -6.56 8.08 -7.75
N ALA A 23 -5.26 8.18 -8.01
CA ALA A 23 -4.24 8.21 -6.97
C ALA A 23 -4.32 9.49 -6.13
N ALA A 24 -4.59 10.62 -6.79
CA ALA A 24 -4.72 11.93 -6.16
C ALA A 24 -6.04 12.08 -5.38
N GLY A 25 -7.15 11.59 -5.94
CA GLY A 25 -8.49 11.78 -5.37
C GLY A 25 -8.90 10.77 -4.29
N MET A 26 -8.41 9.53 -4.37
CA MET A 26 -8.92 8.43 -3.53
C MET A 26 -7.83 7.75 -2.71
N ALA A 27 -6.76 7.25 -3.36
CA ALA A 27 -5.73 6.47 -2.67
C ALA A 27 -4.98 7.26 -1.60
N ARG A 28 -4.40 8.42 -1.96
CA ARG A 28 -3.64 9.26 -1.02
C ARG A 28 -4.47 9.74 0.19
N PRO A 29 -5.69 10.30 0.01
CA PRO A 29 -6.50 10.69 1.15
C PRO A 29 -6.96 9.49 1.98
N GLY A 30 -7.29 8.34 1.37
CA GLY A 30 -7.67 7.13 2.10
C GLY A 30 -6.53 6.57 2.96
N ILE A 31 -5.31 6.52 2.42
CA ILE A 31 -4.12 6.11 3.19
C ILE A 31 -3.86 7.09 4.34
N LYS A 32 -3.96 8.40 4.08
CA LYS A 32 -3.76 9.41 5.12
C LYS A 32 -4.76 9.28 6.26
N LEU A 33 -6.03 8.96 5.95
CA LEU A 33 -7.06 8.70 6.94
C LEU A 33 -6.77 7.41 7.72
N ALA A 34 -6.37 6.32 7.04
CA ALA A 34 -6.04 5.07 7.69
C ALA A 34 -4.87 5.20 8.69
N LEU A 35 -3.89 6.06 8.39
CA LEU A 35 -2.76 6.34 9.27
C LEU A 35 -3.12 7.19 10.52
N GLN A 36 -4.36 7.64 10.65
CA GLN A 36 -4.86 8.25 11.88
C GLN A 36 -5.42 7.21 12.87
N ASN A 37 -5.42 5.92 12.50
CA ASN A 37 -5.86 4.84 13.38
C ASN A 37 -4.94 4.69 14.61
N ALA A 38 -5.46 4.06 15.66
CA ALA A 38 -4.68 3.76 16.86
C ALA A 38 -3.54 2.76 16.56
N LYS A 39 -3.81 1.78 15.68
CA LYS A 39 -2.82 0.82 15.17
C LYS A 39 -2.41 1.20 13.76
N VAL A 40 -1.12 1.39 13.56
CA VAL A 40 -0.54 1.77 12.27
C VAL A 40 0.72 0.96 11.97
N PRO A 41 1.03 0.76 10.69
CA PRO A 41 2.26 0.10 10.28
C PRO A 41 3.49 0.89 10.75
N GLN A 42 4.50 0.16 11.22
CA GLN A 42 5.74 0.74 11.73
C GLN A 42 6.57 1.43 10.64
N ASN A 43 6.57 0.84 9.44
CA ASN A 43 7.27 1.39 8.29
C ASN A 43 6.26 1.73 7.20
N ILE A 44 6.44 2.89 6.58
CA ILE A 44 5.62 3.32 5.44
C ILE A 44 6.59 3.71 4.33
N THR A 45 6.45 3.06 3.18
CA THR A 45 7.28 3.32 2.01
C THR A 45 6.41 3.51 0.78
N THR A 46 6.86 4.31 -0.16
CA THR A 46 6.15 4.55 -1.42
C THR A 46 7.11 4.40 -2.58
N VAL A 47 6.59 3.84 -3.68
CA VAL A 47 7.25 3.78 -4.98
C VAL A 47 6.35 4.46 -5.99
N PHE A 48 6.93 5.11 -6.99
CA PHE A 48 6.16 5.89 -7.95
C PHE A 48 6.16 5.22 -9.32
N ALA A 49 5.02 4.63 -9.70
CA ALA A 49 4.86 3.97 -10.98
C ALA A 49 4.97 4.98 -12.13
N GLY A 50 5.92 4.75 -13.04
CA GLY A 50 6.20 5.60 -14.20
C GLY A 50 7.28 6.66 -13.98
N VAL A 51 7.78 6.82 -12.74
CA VAL A 51 8.95 7.66 -12.44
C VAL A 51 10.11 6.77 -12.00
N ASP A 52 9.87 5.89 -11.02
CA ASP A 52 10.86 4.95 -10.49
C ASP A 52 10.55 3.53 -10.96
N THR A 53 10.84 3.24 -12.22
CA THR A 53 10.48 1.96 -12.87
C THR A 53 11.07 0.76 -12.14
N GLU A 54 12.37 0.81 -11.81
CA GLU A 54 13.09 -0.29 -11.17
C GLU A 54 12.56 -0.59 -9.75
N ALA A 55 12.31 0.46 -8.96
CA ALA A 55 11.74 0.32 -7.61
C ALA A 55 10.29 -0.21 -7.67
N THR A 56 9.52 0.22 -8.67
CA THR A 56 8.14 -0.23 -8.88
C THR A 56 8.08 -1.70 -9.29
N GLU A 57 8.97 -2.15 -10.18
CA GLU A 57 9.05 -3.55 -10.59
C GLU A 57 9.45 -4.45 -9.42
N ARG A 58 10.45 -4.04 -8.61
CA ARG A 58 10.78 -4.76 -7.38
C ARG A 58 9.57 -4.86 -6.46
N ALA A 59 8.87 -3.76 -6.20
CA ALA A 59 7.66 -3.76 -5.38
C ALA A 59 6.62 -4.77 -5.87
N ARG A 60 6.37 -4.80 -7.19
CA ARG A 60 5.44 -5.74 -7.83
C ARG A 60 5.86 -7.20 -7.64
N ASN A 61 7.15 -7.51 -7.67
CA ASN A 61 7.64 -8.87 -7.43
C ASN A 61 7.32 -9.38 -6.02
N TYR A 62 7.36 -8.51 -5.00
CA TYR A 62 6.93 -8.88 -3.64
C TYR A 62 5.41 -8.96 -3.48
N MET A 63 4.65 -8.41 -4.43
CA MET A 63 3.19 -8.42 -4.43
C MET A 63 2.60 -9.59 -5.23
N LEU A 64 3.40 -10.56 -5.69
CA LEU A 64 2.87 -11.74 -6.37
C LEU A 64 1.95 -12.57 -5.44
N PRO A 65 0.86 -13.17 -5.96
CA PRO A 65 0.48 -13.30 -7.37
C PRO A 65 -0.41 -12.15 -7.91
N TYR A 66 -0.54 -11.03 -7.20
CA TYR A 66 -1.44 -9.95 -7.62
C TYR A 66 -0.93 -9.27 -8.90
N PRO A 67 -1.82 -8.98 -9.86
CA PRO A 67 -1.42 -8.36 -11.11
C PRO A 67 -0.89 -6.94 -10.88
N PRO A 68 0.11 -6.49 -11.66
CA PRO A 68 0.69 -5.17 -11.49
C PRO A 68 -0.35 -4.08 -11.80
N SER A 69 -0.75 -3.33 -10.78
CA SER A 69 -1.72 -2.24 -10.91
C SER A 69 -1.21 -0.95 -10.24
N SER A 70 -1.78 0.20 -10.62
CA SER A 70 -1.51 1.48 -9.96
C SER A 70 -2.74 2.41 -10.05
N PRO A 71 -3.10 3.12 -8.96
CA PRO A 71 -2.52 3.02 -7.61
C PRO A 71 -2.79 1.65 -6.96
N ALA A 72 -1.90 1.21 -6.08
CA ALA A 72 -2.05 -0.01 -5.29
C ALA A 72 -1.38 0.13 -3.91
N VAL A 73 -1.87 -0.59 -2.91
CA VAL A 73 -1.35 -0.53 -1.52
C VAL A 73 -1.19 -1.94 -0.98
N ALA A 74 -0.01 -2.26 -0.46
CA ALA A 74 0.31 -3.57 0.11
C ALA A 74 0.76 -3.41 1.56
N LEU A 75 0.23 -4.24 2.46
CA LEU A 75 0.72 -4.38 3.82
C LEU A 75 1.54 -5.66 3.94
N PHE A 76 2.74 -5.51 4.45
CA PHE A 76 3.65 -6.60 4.75
C PHE A 76 3.80 -6.73 6.27
N LYS A 77 3.91 -7.97 6.73
CA LYS A 77 4.28 -8.30 8.11
C LYS A 77 5.44 -9.28 8.09
N ASP A 78 6.55 -8.91 8.71
CA ASP A 78 7.78 -9.71 8.75
C ASP A 78 8.23 -10.17 7.35
N GLY A 79 8.17 -9.25 6.38
CA GLY A 79 8.54 -9.49 4.98
C GLY A 79 7.50 -10.27 4.15
N LYS A 80 6.38 -10.69 4.73
CA LYS A 80 5.30 -11.42 4.03
C LYS A 80 4.14 -10.50 3.72
N LEU A 81 3.60 -10.61 2.50
CA LEU A 81 2.38 -9.91 2.11
C LEU A 81 1.19 -10.45 2.91
N VAL A 82 0.53 -9.60 3.69
CA VAL A 82 -0.64 -9.98 4.50
C VAL A 82 -1.92 -9.32 4.01
N HIS A 83 -1.83 -8.14 3.38
CA HIS A 83 -2.99 -7.46 2.81
C HIS A 83 -2.61 -6.72 1.53
N MET A 84 -3.54 -6.64 0.57
CA MET A 84 -3.34 -5.96 -0.70
C MET A 84 -4.63 -5.26 -1.14
N VAL A 85 -4.49 -4.00 -1.56
CA VAL A 85 -5.56 -3.19 -2.15
C VAL A 85 -5.14 -2.86 -3.57
N GLU A 86 -5.83 -3.47 -4.53
CA GLU A 86 -5.57 -3.28 -5.95
C GLU A 86 -6.26 -2.03 -6.50
N ARG A 87 -5.86 -1.61 -7.70
CA ARG A 87 -6.51 -0.49 -8.40
C ARG A 87 -8.03 -0.64 -8.47
N HIS A 88 -8.55 -1.84 -8.75
CA HIS A 88 -10.00 -2.06 -8.84
C HIS A 88 -10.75 -1.77 -7.54
N ASN A 89 -10.10 -1.90 -6.38
CA ASN A 89 -10.69 -1.53 -5.09
C ASN A 89 -10.63 -0.02 -4.83
N ILE A 90 -9.74 0.70 -5.51
CA ILE A 90 -9.52 2.14 -5.35
C ILE A 90 -10.33 2.93 -6.40
N GLU A 91 -10.39 2.43 -7.63
CA GLU A 91 -11.10 3.03 -8.75
C GLU A 91 -12.60 2.90 -8.55
N GLY A 92 -13.30 4.04 -8.45
CA GLY A 92 -14.74 4.09 -8.16
C GLY A 92 -15.08 4.06 -6.66
N SER A 93 -14.11 3.81 -5.77
CA SER A 93 -14.28 3.93 -4.32
C SER A 93 -14.07 5.37 -3.85
N ASN A 94 -14.51 5.66 -2.63
CA ASN A 94 -14.18 6.91 -1.94
C ASN A 94 -13.02 6.70 -0.95
N ALA A 95 -12.42 7.80 -0.50
CA ALA A 95 -11.30 7.78 0.44
C ALA A 95 -11.63 7.07 1.77
N GLN A 96 -12.87 7.17 2.25
CA GLN A 96 -13.28 6.55 3.52
C GLN A 96 -13.30 5.02 3.41
N ILE A 97 -13.85 4.47 2.33
CA ILE A 97 -13.88 3.02 2.09
C ILE A 97 -12.46 2.45 2.02
N ILE A 98 -11.55 3.16 1.35
CA ILE A 98 -10.14 2.78 1.28
C ILE A 98 -9.51 2.84 2.68
N ALA A 99 -9.83 3.87 3.46
CA ALA A 99 -9.34 4.01 4.81
C ALA A 99 -9.83 2.85 5.69
N ASP A 100 -11.13 2.56 5.72
CA ASP A 100 -11.73 1.50 6.52
C ASP A 100 -11.14 0.12 6.16
N ASN A 101 -10.90 -0.13 4.88
CA ASN A 101 -10.26 -1.35 4.42
C ASN A 101 -8.83 -1.51 4.96
N LEU A 102 -8.04 -0.42 4.91
CA LEU A 102 -6.67 -0.40 5.45
C LEU A 102 -6.66 -0.48 6.98
N VAL A 103 -7.59 0.21 7.66
CA VAL A 103 -7.75 0.17 9.11
C VAL A 103 -8.04 -1.25 9.59
N GLY A 104 -8.95 -1.97 8.91
CA GLY A 104 -9.20 -3.38 9.22
C GLY A 104 -7.94 -4.24 9.14
N ALA A 105 -7.14 -4.05 8.08
CA ALA A 105 -5.86 -4.74 7.95
C ALA A 105 -4.83 -4.31 9.01
N PHE A 106 -4.84 -3.05 9.42
CA PHE A 106 -3.97 -2.56 10.49
C PHE A 106 -4.36 -3.14 11.84
N ASP A 107 -5.65 -3.23 12.15
CA ASP A 107 -6.13 -3.76 13.41
C ASP A 107 -5.80 -5.25 13.59
N GLU A 108 -5.84 -6.00 12.49
CA GLU A 108 -5.53 -7.43 12.44
C GLU A 108 -4.02 -7.72 12.49
N HIS A 109 -3.21 -6.92 11.80
CA HIS A 109 -1.80 -7.25 11.58
C HIS A 109 -0.80 -6.38 12.36
N CYS A 110 -1.16 -5.16 12.74
CA CYS A 110 -0.33 -4.21 13.48
C CYS A 110 -0.56 -4.26 15.00
#